data_AF-A0A3M8EBH8-F1
#
_entry.id   AF-A0A3M8EBH8-F1
#
_cell.length_a   1.000
_cell.length_b   1.000
_cell.length_c   1.000
_cell.angle_alpha   90.00
_cell.angle_beta   90.00
_cell.angle_gamma   90.00
#
_symmetry.space_group_name_H-M   'P 1'
#
loop_
_entity.id
_entity.type
_entity.pdbx_description
1 polymer ?
#
loop_
_entity_poly.entity_id
_entity_poly.type
_entity_poly.pdbx_seq_one_letter_code
_entity_poly.pdbx_strand_id
1 'polypeptide(L)' 'MNRLLSLTIESGEILFNSKPLSEYPIPLWRRYIGVVSQQTKIFSGTIGENICFGSFHEERISVMDFWNSINTLF' A
#
# COMPACT_ATOMS: atom_id res chain seq x y z
N MET A 1 -1.57 -10.31 -6.59
CA MET A 1 -2.06 -8.98 -6.17
C MET A 1 -2.33 -8.02 -7.35
N ASN A 2 -2.53 -8.51 -8.59
CA ASN A 2 -2.48 -7.66 -9.80
C ASN A 2 -3.83 -7.20 -10.39
N ARG A 3 -4.99 -7.55 -9.78
CA ARG A 3 -6.32 -7.20 -10.30
C ARG A 3 -7.14 -6.21 -9.46
N LEU A 4 -6.72 -5.87 -8.25
CA LEU A 4 -7.54 -5.08 -7.31
C LEU A 4 -7.74 -3.61 -7.73
N LEU A 5 -7.01 -3.11 -8.73
CA LEU A 5 -7.06 -1.72 -9.17
C LEU A 5 -7.07 -1.58 -10.70
N SER A 6 -7.54 -2.60 -11.42
CA SER A 6 -7.90 -2.42 -12.84
C SER A 6 -9.27 -1.75 -12.85
N LEU A 7 -9.30 -0.45 -12.63
CA LEU A 7 -10.54 0.33 -12.61
C LEU A 7 -10.92 0.63 -14.06
N THR A 8 -11.91 -0.09 -14.57
CA THR A 8 -12.66 0.36 -15.75
C THR A 8 -13.71 1.34 -15.23
N ILE A 9 -13.66 2.59 -15.68
CA ILE A 9 -14.60 3.64 -15.25
C ILE A 9 -15.90 3.43 -16.04
N GLU A 10 -17.01 3.17 -15.33
CA GLU A 10 -18.33 2.99 -15.95
C GLU A 10 -19.00 4.33 -16.31
N SER A 11 -18.80 5.37 -15.48
CA SER A 11 -19.26 6.73 -15.75
C SER A 11 -18.46 7.78 -14.95
N GLY A 12 -18.42 9.02 -15.43
CA GLY A 12 -17.71 10.14 -14.80
C GLY A 12 -16.19 10.12 -15.06
N GLU A 13 -15.45 10.88 -14.26
CA GLU A 13 -13.98 10.94 -14.31
C GLU A 13 -13.37 10.96 -12.90
N ILE A 14 -12.17 10.38 -12.77
CA ILE A 14 -11.36 10.44 -11.56
C ILE A 14 -10.16 11.32 -11.89
N LEU A 15 -9.98 12.41 -11.15
CA LEU A 15 -8.89 13.36 -11.35
C LEU A 15 -7.81 13.19 -10.27
N PHE A 16 -6.56 13.26 -10.69
CA PHE A 16 -5.41 13.43 -9.80
C PHE A 16 -4.64 14.67 -10.27
N ASN A 17 -4.47 15.67 -9.41
CA ASN A 17 -3.87 16.96 -9.75
C ASN A 17 -4.48 17.61 -11.01
N SER A 18 -5.82 17.62 -11.09
CA SER A 18 -6.60 18.16 -12.21
C SER A 18 -6.37 17.47 -13.56
N LYS A 19 -5.76 16.28 -13.58
CA LYS A 19 -5.61 15.45 -14.77
C LYS A 19 -6.34 14.11 -14.60
N PRO A 20 -6.95 13.56 -15.64
CA PRO A 20 -7.57 12.24 -15.58
C PRO A 20 -6.60 11.16 -15.09
N LEU A 21 -7.04 10.32 -14.14
CA LEU A 21 -6.22 9.24 -13.58
C LEU A 21 -5.77 8.24 -14.66
N SER A 22 -6.56 8.08 -15.73
CA SER A 22 -6.26 7.26 -16.90
C SER A 22 -5.02 7.71 -17.68
N GLU A 23 -4.60 8.97 -17.54
CA GLU A 23 -3.38 9.50 -18.18
C GLU A 23 -2.10 9.09 -17.43
N TYR A 24 -2.22 8.58 -16.20
CA TYR A 24 -1.09 8.12 -15.40
C TYR A 24 -0.85 6.62 -15.61
N PRO A 25 0.41 6.18 -15.82
CA PRO A 25 0.73 4.76 -15.84
C PRO A 25 0.30 4.09 -14.54
N ILE A 26 -0.37 2.94 -14.64
CA ILE A 26 -0.88 2.19 -13.48
C ILE A 26 0.17 1.96 -12.38
N PRO A 27 1.42 1.58 -12.69
CA PRO A 27 2.44 1.41 -11.66
C PRO A 27 2.77 2.70 -10.90
N LEU A 28 2.63 3.86 -11.55
CA LEU A 28 3.01 5.15 -10.98
C LEU A 28 2.02 5.57 -9.90
N TRP A 29 0.72 5.62 -10.21
CA TRP A 29 -0.28 6.10 -9.24
C TRP A 29 -0.47 5.13 -8.07
N ARG A 30 -0.23 3.82 -8.26
CA ARG A 30 -0.23 2.83 -7.17
C ARG A 30 0.84 3.07 -6.11
N ARG A 31 1.89 3.84 -6.40
CA ARG A 31 2.87 4.27 -5.40
C ARG A 31 2.36 5.41 -4.51
N TYR A 32 1.34 6.14 -4.96
CA TYR A 32 0.76 7.27 -4.23
C TYR A 32 -0.48 6.90 -3.42
N ILE A 33 -1.04 5.69 -3.63
CA ILE A 33 -2.28 5.25 -2.97
C ILE A 33 -2.06 3.92 -2.27
N GLY A 34 -2.20 3.92 -0.94
CA GLY A 34 -2.33 2.72 -0.13
C GLY A 34 -3.79 2.26 -0.08
N VAL A 35 -4.05 0.97 -0.28
CA VAL A 35 -5.40 0.39 -0.22
C VAL A 35 -5.49 -0.58 0.93
N VAL A 36 -6.42 -0.34 1.84
CA VAL A 36 -6.74 -1.24 2.95
C VAL A 36 -8.03 -1.99 2.62
N SER A 37 -7.97 -3.32 2.63
CA SER A 37 -9.15 -4.15 2.41
C SER A 37 -10.04 -4.15 3.66
N GLN A 38 -11.37 -4.12 3.48
CA GLN A 38 -12.32 -4.24 4.59
C GLN A 38 -12.27 -5.61 5.27
N GLN A 39 -11.87 -6.66 4.53
CA GLN A 39 -11.60 -7.98 5.09
C GLN A 39 -10.10 -8.09 5.36
N THR A 40 -9.74 -8.04 6.65
CA THR A 40 -8.36 -8.22 7.08
C THR A 40 -7.89 -9.62 6.75
N LYS A 41 -6.74 -9.73 6.07
CA LYS A 41 -6.02 -10.98 5.87
C LYS A 41 -4.79 -10.98 6.77
N ILE A 42 -4.77 -11.87 7.75
CA ILE A 42 -3.62 -12.14 8.60
C ILE A 42 -3.01 -13.47 8.14
N PHE A 43 -1.69 -13.47 7.96
CA PHE A 43 -0.91 -14.64 7.59
C PHE A 43 -0.27 -15.26 8.82
N SER A 44 -0.03 -16.58 8.76
CA SER A 44 0.75 -17.27 9.79
C SER A 44 2.16 -16.70 9.85
N GLY A 45 2.61 -16.34 11.05
CA GLY A 45 3.90 -15.70 11.28
C GLY A 45 3.83 -14.72 12.45
N THR A 46 4.89 -13.93 12.61
CA THR A 46 4.99 -12.85 13.59
C THR A 46 4.17 -11.63 13.17
N ILE A 47 3.90 -10.74 14.13
CA ILE A 47 3.28 -9.43 13.88
C ILE A 47 4.13 -8.62 12.90
N GLY A 48 5.45 -8.60 13.10
CA GLY A 48 6.39 -7.90 12.23
C GLY A 48 6.31 -8.37 10.78
N GLU A 49 6.26 -9.68 10.56
CA GLU A 49 6.11 -10.27 9.21
C GLU A 49 4.78 -9.89 8.55
N ASN A 50 3.70 -9.80 9.32
CA ASN A 50 2.40 -9.36 8.82
C ASN A 50 2.37 -7.87 8.46
N ILE A 51 2.99 -7.00 9.27
CA ILE A 51 3.09 -5.55 8.98
C ILE A 51 3.96 -5.32 7.75
N CYS A 52 5.05 -6.06 7.64
CA CYS A 52 6.01 -6.00 6.54
C CYS A 52 5.54 -6.68 5.24
N PHE A 53 4.31 -7.21 5.23
CA PHE A 53 3.79 -7.98 4.12
C PHE A 53 3.52 -7.07 2.91
N GLY A 54 4.17 -7.37 1.78
CA GLY A 54 4.02 -6.58 0.54
C GLY A 54 4.91 -5.33 0.46
N SER A 55 5.66 -5.00 1.51
CA SER A 55 6.65 -3.92 1.50
C SER A 55 7.90 -4.28 0.68
N PHE A 56 8.47 -3.28 0.01
CA PHE A 56 9.81 -3.41 -0.59
C PHE A 56 10.90 -3.46 0.50
N HIS A 57 12.10 -3.94 0.17
CA HIS A 57 13.17 -4.16 1.15
C HIS A 57 13.52 -2.90 1.96
N GLU A 58 13.49 -1.72 1.35
CA GLU A 58 13.78 -0.44 2.02
C GLU A 58 12.66 -0.01 2.97
N GLU A 59 11.39 -0.22 2.62
CA GLU A 59 10.25 0.08 3.49
C GLU A 59 10.24 -0.81 4.75
N ARG A 60 10.69 -2.07 4.60
CA ARG A 60 10.83 -3.02 5.72
C ARG A 60 11.77 -2.50 6.79
N ILE A 61 12.90 -1.93 6.38
CA ILE A 61 13.92 -1.41 7.29
C ILE A 61 13.35 -0.25 8.09
N SER A 62 12.72 0.73 7.43
CA SER A 62 12.08 1.88 8.09
C SER A 62 11.00 1.48 9.10
N VAL A 63 10.14 0.52 8.73
CA VAL A 63 9.11 -0.02 9.64
C VAL A 63 9.74 -0.71 10.85
N MET A 64 10.81 -1.48 10.64
CA MET A 64 11.50 -2.17 11.72
C MET A 64 12.27 -1.21 12.63
N ASP A 65 12.88 -0.18 12.07
CA ASP A 65 13.55 0.89 12.82
C ASP A 65 12.56 1.64 13.71
N PHE A 66 11.39 1.99 13.18
CA PHE A 66 10.29 2.56 13.95
C PHE A 66 9.84 1.63 15.09
N TRP A 67 9.59 0.35 14.79
CA TRP A 67 9.21 -0.65 15.78
C TRP A 67 10.25 -0.79 16.91
N ASN A 68 11.53 -0.85 16.55
CA ASN A 68 12.63 -0.95 17.52
C ASN A 68 12.71 0.31 18.38
N SER A 69 12.51 1.51 17.81
CA SER A 69 12.49 2.76 18.56
C SER A 69 11.39 2.81 19.62
N ILE A 70 10.21 2.22 19.34
CA ILE A 70 9.10 2.15 20.29
C ILE A 70 9.43 1.15 21.42
N ASN A 71 10.02 0.01 21.08
CA ASN A 71 10.35 -1.01 22.09
C ASN A 71 11.53 -0.64 22.99
N THR A 72 12.36 0.34 22.61
CA THR A 72 13.37 0.91 23.52
C THR A 72 12.82 1.94 24.50
N LEU A 73 11.55 2.32 24.38
CA LEU A 73 10.88 3.31 25.25
C LEU A 73 10.01 2.67 26.34
N PHE A 74 9.96 1.33 26.42
CA PHE A 74 9.32 0.53 27.47
C PHE A 74 10.28 -0.56 27.96
#